data_AF-W7KZF2-F1
#
_entry.id   AF-W7KZF2-F1
#
_cell.length_a   1.000
_cell.length_b   1.000
_cell.length_c   1.000
_cell.angle_alpha   90.00
_cell.angle_beta   90.00
_cell.angle_gamma   90.00
#
_symmetry.space_group_name_H-M   'P 1'
#
loop_
_entity.id
_entity.type
_entity.pdbx_description
1 polymer ?
#
loop_
_entity_poly.entity_id
_entity_poly.type
_entity_poly.pdbx_seq_one_letter_code
_entity_poly.pdbx_strand_id
1 'polypeptide(L)'
;MNAENLNLTLCEVMRMKINNTGRININPYNKQIDKMEKQQNASKRDKLEISSEALDLQKANPLEIERQQKVDKLKEEVQSGKYEVNPKEVAKKMYDFWNM
;
A
#
# COMPACT_ATOMS: atom_id res chain seq x y z
N MET A 1 62.03 -28.75 -34.84
CA MET A 1 62.12 -27.51 -34.05
C MET A 1 60.97 -26.59 -34.44
N ASN A 2 59.85 -26.82 -33.76
CA ASN A 2 58.82 -25.91 -33.26
C ASN A 2 58.12 -24.95 -34.24
N ALA A 3 57.10 -25.49 -34.93
CA ALA A 3 56.02 -24.76 -35.60
C ALA A 3 55.04 -24.04 -34.64
N GLU A 4 55.36 -23.98 -33.34
CA GLU A 4 54.48 -23.41 -32.29
C GLU A 4 54.83 -21.94 -31.95
N ASN A 5 56.00 -21.43 -32.36
CA ASN A 5 56.44 -20.07 -32.02
C ASN A 5 56.20 -19.01 -33.11
N LEU A 6 55.58 -19.35 -34.25
CA LEU A 6 55.21 -18.39 -35.30
C LEU A 6 53.74 -17.93 -35.24
N ASN A 7 52.90 -18.60 -34.44
CA ASN A 7 51.47 -18.25 -34.33
C ASN A 7 51.15 -17.32 -33.14
N LEU A 8 52.14 -17.06 -32.27
CA LEU A 8 51.99 -16.16 -31.12
C LEU A 8 52.39 -14.71 -31.43
N THR A 9 53.30 -14.48 -32.39
CA THR A 9 53.75 -13.12 -32.76
C THR A 9 52.87 -12.45 -33.83
N LEU A 10 52.10 -13.22 -34.59
CA LEU A 10 51.12 -12.70 -35.57
C LEU A 10 49.76 -12.34 -34.94
N CYS A 11 49.43 -12.90 -33.77
CA CYS A 11 48.18 -12.58 -33.07
C CYS A 11 48.25 -11.27 -32.26
N GLU A 12 49.43 -10.83 -31.83
CA GLU A 12 49.58 -9.59 -31.04
C GLU A 12 49.48 -8.31 -31.89
N VAL A 13 49.81 -8.37 -33.18
CA VAL A 13 49.77 -7.19 -34.08
C VAL A 13 48.39 -6.99 -34.72
N MET A 14 47.51 -8.00 -34.75
CA MET A 14 46.23 -7.96 -35.47
C MET A 14 44.97 -7.97 -34.58
N ARG A 15 45.03 -7.44 -33.35
CA ARG A 15 43.82 -7.17 -32.54
C ARG A 15 43.85 -5.82 -31.81
N MET A 16 44.11 -4.73 -32.53
CA MET A 16 43.58 -3.44 -32.10
C MET A 16 42.12 -3.32 -32.59
N LYS A 17 41.19 -3.89 -31.81
CA LYS A 17 39.74 -3.80 -32.06
C LYS A 17 39.26 -2.40 -31.66
N ILE A 18 39.36 -1.45 -32.57
CA ILE A 18 38.79 -0.11 -32.39
C ILE A 18 37.26 -0.25 -32.47
N ASN A 19 36.60 -0.28 -31.31
CA ASN A 19 35.15 -0.10 -31.26
C ASN A 19 34.89 1.39 -31.53
N ASN A 20 34.35 1.72 -32.71
CA ASN A 20 33.79 3.03 -32.97
C ASN A 20 32.62 3.22 -31.98
N THR A 21 32.89 3.87 -30.85
CA THR A 21 31.84 4.33 -29.96
C THR A 21 31.09 5.41 -30.73
N GLY A 22 29.97 5.00 -31.33
CA GLY A 22 29.08 5.89 -32.06
C GLY A 22 28.86 7.16 -31.25
N ARG A 23 28.96 8.31 -31.93
CA ARG A 23 28.82 9.64 -31.34
C ARG A 23 27.71 9.61 -30.30
N ILE A 24 28.08 9.71 -29.02
CA ILE A 24 27.09 9.79 -27.94
C ILE A 24 26.48 11.18 -28.08
N ASN A 25 25.40 11.29 -28.86
CA ASN A 25 24.59 12.49 -28.93
C ASN A 25 23.81 12.58 -27.62
N ILE A 26 24.49 13.04 -26.57
CA ILE A 26 23.89 13.35 -25.28
C ILE A 26 23.14 14.66 -25.49
N ASN A 27 21.92 14.60 -26.02
CA ASN A 27 21.04 15.76 -26.04
C ASN A 27 20.55 16.00 -24.61
N PRO A 28 21.00 17.07 -23.92
CA PRO A 28 20.63 17.33 -22.53
C PRO A 28 19.13 17.63 -22.37
N TYR A 29 18.47 18.03 -23.45
CA TYR A 29 17.03 18.30 -23.50
C TYR A 29 16.17 17.03 -23.34
N ASN A 30 16.58 15.91 -23.94
CA ASN A 30 15.83 14.65 -23.83
C ASN A 30 15.79 14.15 -22.38
N LYS A 31 16.88 14.39 -21.61
CA LYS A 31 16.94 14.05 -20.18
C LYS A 31 15.98 14.88 -19.31
N GLN A 32 15.54 16.05 -19.78
CA GLN A 32 14.56 16.88 -19.06
C GLN A 32 13.13 16.36 -19.30
N ILE A 33 12.84 15.91 -20.53
CA ILE A 33 11.55 15.30 -20.88
C ILE A 33 11.34 14.00 -20.08
N ASP A 34 12.34 13.12 -20.03
CA ASP A 34 12.30 11.86 -19.26
C ASP A 34 12.10 12.09 -17.75
N LYS A 35 12.61 13.20 -17.21
CA LYS A 35 12.42 13.59 -15.80
C LYS A 35 11.01 14.13 -15.54
N MET A 36 10.45 14.90 -16.47
CA MET A 36 9.08 15.41 -16.37
C MET A 36 8.05 14.28 -16.46
N GLU A 37 8.23 13.31 -17.36
CA GLU A 37 7.35 12.13 -17.44
C GLU A 37 7.39 11.26 -16.17
N LYS A 38 8.56 11.13 -15.53
CA LYS A 38 8.69 10.43 -14.24
C LYS A 38 8.02 11.17 -13.08
N GLN A 39 7.97 12.50 -13.11
CA GLN A 39 7.29 13.29 -12.09
C GLN A 39 5.76 13.24 -12.21
N GLN A 40 5.21 13.09 -13.43
CA GLN A 40 3.76 12.96 -13.62
C GLN A 40 3.18 11.64 -13.10
N ASN A 41 3.98 10.56 -13.09
CA ASN A 41 3.56 9.25 -12.57
C ASN A 41 3.67 9.09 -11.05
N ALA A 42 4.16 10.12 -10.34
CA ALA A 42 4.36 10.11 -8.90
C ALA A 42 3.23 10.84 -8.13
N SER A 43 1.98 10.84 -8.64
CA SER A 43 0.86 11.20 -7.77
C SER A 43 0.81 10.16 -6.65
N LYS A 44 1.29 10.54 -5.46
CA LYS A 44 1.15 9.73 -4.25
C LYS A 44 -0.33 9.42 -4.10
N ARG A 45 -0.71 8.17 -4.34
CA ARG A 45 -2.03 7.67 -3.98
C ARG A 45 -2.06 7.65 -2.46
N ASP A 46 -3.12 8.19 -1.87
CA ASP A 46 -3.38 8.02 -0.45
C ASP A 46 -3.48 6.52 -0.16
N LYS A 47 -2.49 5.98 0.56
CA LYS A 47 -2.48 4.59 1.01
C LYS A 47 -3.10 4.54 2.39
N LEU A 48 -4.19 3.80 2.53
CA LEU A 48 -4.80 3.51 3.82
C LEU A 48 -4.10 2.27 4.40
N GLU A 49 -3.05 2.46 5.20
CA GLU A 49 -2.38 1.37 5.92
C GLU A 49 -3.14 1.13 7.23
N ILE A 50 -4.08 0.19 7.23
CA ILE A 50 -4.78 -0.23 8.46
C ILE A 50 -3.80 -1.11 9.26
N SER A 51 -3.48 -0.71 10.50
CA SER A 51 -2.64 -1.52 11.38
C SER A 51 -3.24 -2.92 11.57
N SER A 52 -2.40 -3.96 11.48
CA SER A 52 -2.81 -5.34 11.76
C SER A 52 -3.42 -5.47 13.17
N GLU A 53 -2.87 -4.73 14.13
CA GLU A 53 -3.37 -4.67 15.51
C GLU A 53 -4.78 -4.08 15.59
N ALA A 54 -5.07 -3.02 14.84
CA ALA A 54 -6.40 -2.42 14.79
C ALA A 54 -7.44 -3.36 14.13
N LEU A 55 -7.02 -4.12 13.12
CA LEU A 55 -7.85 -5.11 12.46
C LEU A 55 -8.16 -6.30 13.40
N ASP A 56 -7.18 -6.70 14.21
CA ASP A 56 -7.36 -7.78 15.18
C ASP A 56 -8.29 -7.35 16.34
N LEU A 57 -8.19 -6.09 16.80
CA LEU A 57 -9.15 -5.50 17.74
C LEU A 57 -10.58 -5.42 17.16
N GLN A 58 -10.73 -5.26 15.85
CA GLN A 58 -12.03 -5.23 15.18
C GLN A 58 -12.66 -6.63 15.04
N LYS A 59 -11.85 -7.64 14.71
CA LYS A 59 -12.33 -8.97 14.30
C LYS A 59 -12.87 -9.84 15.43
N ALA A 60 -12.45 -9.60 16.66
CA ALA A 60 -12.78 -10.46 17.79
C ALA A 60 -13.45 -9.67 18.90
N ASN A 61 -14.74 -9.36 18.74
CA ASN A 61 -15.54 -8.91 19.87
C ASN A 61 -16.66 -9.93 20.16
N PRO A 62 -16.52 -10.81 21.17
CA PRO A 62 -17.60 -11.73 21.59
C PRO A 62 -18.90 -11.00 21.94
N LEU A 63 -18.83 -9.67 22.14
CA LEU A 63 -19.96 -8.77 22.26
C LEU A 63 -20.95 -8.85 21.09
N GLU A 64 -20.56 -9.28 19.88
CA GLU A 64 -21.46 -9.25 18.73
C GLU A 64 -22.65 -10.22 18.87
N ILE A 65 -22.41 -11.42 19.42
CA ILE A 65 -23.49 -12.40 19.66
C ILE A 65 -24.44 -11.88 20.75
N GLU A 66 -23.89 -11.34 21.83
CA GLU A 66 -24.68 -10.74 22.92
C GLU A 66 -25.48 -9.51 22.43
N ARG A 67 -24.88 -8.69 21.54
CA ARG A 67 -25.56 -7.58 20.87
C ARG A 67 -26.72 -8.06 20.03
N GLN A 68 -26.51 -9.12 19.24
CA GLN A 68 -27.54 -9.67 18.38
C GLN A 68 -28.74 -10.15 19.20
N GLN A 69 -28.50 -10.92 20.25
CA GLN A 69 -29.56 -11.38 21.16
C GLN A 69 -30.31 -10.21 21.82
N LYS A 70 -29.59 -9.17 22.24
CA LYS A 70 -30.20 -7.96 22.82
C LYS A 70 -31.07 -7.22 21.82
N VAL A 71 -30.61 -7.08 20.59
CA VAL A 71 -31.34 -6.42 19.50
C VAL A 71 -32.62 -7.18 19.19
N ASP A 72 -32.57 -8.51 19.12
CA ASP A 72 -33.74 -9.32 18.79
C ASP A 72 -34.81 -9.26 19.89
N LYS A 73 -34.44 -9.29 21.17
CA LYS A 73 -35.36 -9.03 22.29
C LYS A 73 -36.03 -7.66 22.19
N LEU A 74 -35.24 -6.61 21.91
CA LEU A 74 -35.78 -5.25 21.76
C LEU A 74 -36.76 -5.15 20.59
N LYS A 75 -36.51 -5.83 19.47
CA LYS A 75 -37.46 -5.87 18.35
C LYS A 75 -38.79 -6.48 18.75
N GLU A 76 -38.79 -7.58 19.50
CA GLU A 76 -40.01 -8.22 20.00
C GLU A 76 -40.81 -7.30 20.95
N GLU A 77 -40.12 -6.61 21.87
CA GLU A 77 -40.74 -5.64 22.78
C GLU A 77 -41.37 -4.46 22.03
N VAL A 78 -40.70 -3.96 20.99
CA VAL A 78 -41.21 -2.87 20.15
C VAL A 78 -42.42 -3.33 19.33
N GLN A 79 -42.35 -4.50 18.69
CA GLN A 79 -43.46 -5.05 17.89
C GLN A 79 -44.69 -5.35 18.75
N SER A 80 -44.49 -5.83 19.98
CA SER A 80 -45.58 -6.10 20.93
C SER A 80 -46.14 -4.83 21.60
N GLY A 81 -45.57 -3.65 21.33
CA GLY A 81 -45.98 -2.38 21.93
C GLY A 81 -45.66 -2.26 23.43
N LYS A 82 -44.84 -3.15 23.97
CA LYS A 82 -44.43 -3.16 25.39
C LYS A 82 -43.16 -2.36 25.66
N TYR A 83 -42.50 -1.88 24.61
CA TYR A 83 -41.29 -1.08 24.75
C TYR A 83 -41.62 0.32 25.25
N GLU A 84 -41.21 0.61 26.49
CA GLU A 84 -41.37 1.93 27.11
C GLU A 84 -40.05 2.70 27.05
N VAL A 85 -40.09 3.89 26.44
CA VAL A 85 -38.93 4.78 26.40
C VAL A 85 -38.81 5.51 27.73
N ASN A 86 -37.72 5.28 28.46
CA ASN A 86 -37.42 6.00 29.70
C ASN A 86 -36.54 7.23 29.41
N PRO A 87 -37.08 8.47 29.45
CA PRO A 87 -36.32 9.67 29.10
C PRO A 87 -35.15 9.95 30.05
N LYS A 88 -35.27 9.55 31.32
CA LYS A 88 -34.22 9.73 32.33
C LYS A 88 -33.01 8.85 32.03
N GLU A 89 -33.25 7.61 31.61
CA GLU A 89 -32.17 6.71 31.19
C GLU A 89 -31.50 7.15 29.90
N VAL A 90 -32.27 7.68 28.94
CA VAL A 90 -31.72 8.25 27.70
C VAL A 90 -30.77 9.41 28.03
N ALA A 91 -31.24 10.38 28.83
CA ALA A 91 -30.43 11.52 29.25
C ALA A 91 -29.17 11.08 30.01
N LYS A 92 -29.30 10.10 30.92
CA LYS A 92 -28.15 9.53 31.65
C LYS A 92 -27.12 8.94 30.69
N LYS A 93 -27.53 8.10 29.72
CA LYS A 93 -26.59 7.49 28.77
C LYS A 93 -25.92 8.50 27.86
N MET A 94 -26.63 9.55 27.44
CA MET A 94 -26.05 10.64 26.66
C MET A 94 -25.00 11.39 27.47
N TYR A 95 -25.29 11.69 28.74
CA TYR A 95 -24.34 12.30 29.66
C TYR A 95 -23.11 11.41 29.90
N ASP A 96 -23.31 10.13 30.22
CA ASP A 96 -22.24 9.17 30.51
C ASP A 96 -21.31 8.98 29.30
N PHE A 97 -21.84 9.02 28.08
CA PHE A 97 -21.05 8.89 26.86
C PHE A 97 -20.11 10.10 26.60
N TRP A 98 -20.53 11.30 26.97
CA TRP A 98 -19.78 12.54 26.68
C TRP A 98 -18.93 13.06 27.84
N ASN A 99 -19.22 12.67 29.08
CA ASN A 99 -18.41 13.04 30.24
C ASN A 99 -17.35 11.99 30.58
N MET A 100 -17.05 11.11 29.62
CA MET A 100 -15.98 10.11 29.71
C MET A 100 -14.60 10.75 29.58
#